data_AF-A0A9J7HIR7-F1
#
_entry.id   AF-A0A9J7HIR7-F1
#
_cell.length_a   1.000
_cell.length_b   1.000
_cell.length_c   1.000
_cell.angle_alpha   90.00
_cell.angle_beta   90.00
_cell.angle_gamma   90.00
#
_symmetry.space_group_name_H-M   'P 1'
#
loop_
_entity.id
_entity.type
_entity.pdbx_description
1 polymer ?
#
loop_
_entity_poly.entity_id
_entity_poly.type
_entity_poly.pdbx_seq_one_letter_code
_entity_poly.pdbx_strand_id
1 'polypeptide(L)'
;MQANLMDRVCRVGKDVFDYDTLRQGQADAVLGILNGQDVFVGLPTGAGKTFCFQAIPSCLDSDEPFVIVISPLTALIDDQIARYTTTTGYKAIHLKSANDINTVADKSVKLVYTSPEVAVGEGRGIFTTTRPVCALVVDEAHCIPEWGPDFRVAFAQIGGLRAHCLNTPVMALTASASPNAVEGIKKDLLFREGNIHISGSLDRPNLFLVSKKKIAMQKDFLGLLQALRKDGRAIEKQLIYVPIRNQAMDVWKMLQAHAGDRFKASVAYFHSSMSPDLKAKVLKRFKDAEVRVVVATVAFGMGIDIPDISCVVVYGLPKSMSQLYQEIGRAGRSGEPATAVVFAGKCKEEEDAEDCLKQFVAKRSCIRAVMLKELGSQAADTDHCCSVCQEEATAPRGAYLLHPRVPKTAKRAAATRKKKRQEGDKKKLEKSLYELRNELFEDDMTIAHVGPAGVISDSAIISIKTQAQSIHTVEDLCKKVKGVSEDIAPFILDKIEQEFPEPIIKRRRRALGDLTNV
;
A
#
# COMPACT_ATOMS: atom_id res chain seq x y z
N MET A 1 -22.88 -14.30 -37.60
CA MET A 1 -22.63 -12.87 -37.36
C MET A 1 -21.61 -12.66 -36.24
N GLN A 2 -21.85 -13.16 -35.01
CA GLN A 2 -20.91 -13.01 -33.87
C GLN A 2 -19.50 -13.56 -34.13
N ALA A 3 -19.35 -14.74 -34.75
CA ALA A 3 -18.02 -15.30 -35.07
C ALA A 3 -17.20 -14.42 -36.03
N ASN A 4 -17.88 -13.71 -36.96
CA ASN A 4 -17.23 -12.78 -37.89
C ASN A 4 -16.79 -11.49 -37.16
N LEU A 5 -17.62 -11.00 -36.25
CA LEU A 5 -17.32 -9.80 -35.46
C LEU A 5 -16.16 -10.05 -34.48
N MET A 6 -16.10 -11.23 -33.86
CA MET A 6 -14.99 -11.63 -33.00
C MET A 6 -13.67 -11.72 -33.78
N ASP A 7 -13.68 -12.38 -34.95
CA ASP A 7 -12.50 -12.45 -35.83
C ASP A 7 -12.04 -11.04 -36.26
N ARG A 8 -12.99 -10.15 -36.58
CA ARG A 8 -12.68 -8.75 -36.89
C ARG A 8 -12.01 -8.02 -35.72
N VAL A 9 -12.51 -8.16 -34.50
CA VAL A 9 -11.90 -7.54 -33.31
C VAL A 9 -10.47 -8.04 -33.10
N CYS A 10 -10.25 -9.34 -33.25
CA CYS A 10 -8.92 -9.95 -33.16
C CYS A 10 -7.97 -9.43 -34.25
N ARG A 11 -8.45 -9.34 -35.50
CA ARG A 11 -7.67 -8.78 -36.62
C ARG A 11 -7.33 -7.30 -36.40
N VAL A 12 -8.27 -6.48 -35.93
CA VAL A 12 -7.98 -5.09 -35.57
C VAL A 12 -6.92 -5.02 -34.47
N GLY A 13 -7.01 -5.88 -33.46
CA GLY A 13 -5.97 -6.00 -32.42
C GLY A 13 -4.59 -6.28 -33.00
N LYS A 14 -4.49 -7.22 -33.92
CA LYS A 14 -3.22 -7.63 -34.53
C LYS A 14 -2.70 -6.62 -35.56
N ASP A 15 -3.52 -6.28 -36.55
CA ASP A 15 -3.09 -5.57 -37.76
C ASP A 15 -3.02 -4.04 -37.55
N VAL A 16 -3.79 -3.49 -36.61
CA VAL A 16 -3.83 -2.04 -36.33
C VAL A 16 -3.09 -1.69 -35.04
N PHE A 17 -3.32 -2.46 -33.97
CA PHE A 17 -2.75 -2.18 -32.65
C PHE A 17 -1.47 -2.97 -32.35
N ASP A 18 -1.00 -3.81 -33.29
CA ASP A 18 0.22 -4.61 -33.17
C ASP A 18 0.24 -5.51 -31.92
N TYR A 19 -0.91 -6.09 -31.59
CA TYR A 19 -1.04 -7.05 -30.49
C TYR A 19 -1.03 -8.48 -31.02
N ASP A 20 -0.02 -9.27 -30.62
CA ASP A 20 0.05 -10.71 -30.93
C ASP A 20 -1.22 -11.46 -30.50
N THR A 21 -1.70 -11.14 -29.29
CA THR A 21 -2.93 -11.68 -28.72
C THR A 21 -3.65 -10.64 -27.87
N LEU A 22 -4.98 -10.64 -27.92
CA LEU A 22 -5.80 -9.86 -27.01
C LEU A 22 -5.81 -10.51 -25.63
N ARG A 23 -5.73 -9.67 -24.60
CA ARG A 23 -5.84 -10.12 -23.21
C ARG A 23 -7.28 -10.47 -22.87
N GLN A 24 -7.44 -11.31 -21.85
CA GLN A 24 -8.75 -11.76 -21.39
C GLN A 24 -9.70 -10.58 -21.14
N GLY A 25 -10.91 -10.69 -21.68
CA GLY A 25 -11.97 -9.69 -21.55
C GLY A 25 -11.85 -8.48 -22.48
N GLN A 26 -10.72 -8.24 -23.17
CA GLN A 26 -10.63 -7.13 -24.12
C GLN A 26 -11.55 -7.32 -25.33
N ALA A 27 -11.53 -8.51 -25.92
CA ALA A 27 -12.37 -8.82 -27.08
C ALA A 27 -13.86 -8.78 -26.71
N ASP A 28 -14.23 -9.36 -25.57
CA ASP A 28 -15.61 -9.37 -25.07
C ASP A 28 -16.13 -7.94 -24.79
N ALA A 29 -15.28 -7.05 -24.29
CA ALA A 29 -15.66 -5.66 -24.04
C ALA A 29 -15.99 -4.92 -25.34
N VAL A 30 -15.14 -5.06 -26.36
CA VAL A 30 -15.38 -4.45 -27.69
C VAL A 30 -16.63 -5.07 -28.30
N LEU A 31 -16.75 -6.40 -28.28
CA LEU A 31 -17.88 -7.14 -28.85
C LEU A 31 -19.22 -6.75 -28.21
N GLY A 32 -19.24 -6.57 -26.88
CA GLY A 32 -20.42 -6.11 -26.15
C GLY A 32 -20.94 -4.77 -26.65
N ILE A 33 -20.04 -3.80 -26.83
CA ILE A 33 -20.42 -2.50 -27.39
C ILE A 33 -20.88 -2.61 -28.84
N LEU A 34 -20.20 -3.40 -29.67
CA LEU A 34 -20.61 -3.60 -31.07
C LEU A 34 -21.98 -4.29 -31.19
N ASN A 35 -22.39 -5.07 -30.18
CA ASN A 35 -23.73 -5.66 -30.08
C ASN A 35 -24.76 -4.73 -29.40
N GLY A 36 -24.39 -3.49 -29.07
CA GLY A 36 -25.29 -2.50 -28.45
C GLY A 36 -25.55 -2.70 -26.96
N GLN A 37 -24.73 -3.51 -26.28
CA GLN A 37 -24.84 -3.77 -24.84
C GLN A 37 -24.01 -2.77 -24.05
N ASP A 38 -24.50 -2.37 -22.87
CA ASP A 38 -23.66 -1.63 -21.91
C ASP A 38 -22.59 -2.57 -21.32
N VAL A 39 -21.39 -2.06 -21.09
CA VAL A 39 -20.23 -2.86 -20.67
C VAL A 39 -19.54 -2.20 -19.49
N PHE A 40 -19.35 -2.95 -18.42
CA PHE A 40 -18.47 -2.57 -17.31
C PHE A 40 -17.15 -3.33 -17.41
N VAL A 41 -16.03 -2.61 -17.32
CA VAL A 41 -14.67 -3.15 -17.39
C VAL A 41 -13.88 -2.77 -16.14
N GLY A 42 -13.77 -3.72 -15.19
CA GLY A 42 -12.95 -3.65 -13.98
C GLY A 42 -11.64 -4.41 -14.13
N LEU A 43 -10.68 -3.84 -14.87
CA LEU A 43 -9.39 -4.48 -15.13
C LEU A 43 -8.26 -3.65 -14.49
N PRO A 44 -7.21 -4.28 -13.92
CA PRO A 44 -6.12 -3.54 -13.27
C PRO A 44 -5.40 -2.57 -14.23
N THR A 45 -4.61 -1.64 -13.69
CA THR A 45 -3.83 -0.74 -14.55
C THR A 45 -2.81 -1.54 -15.34
N GLY A 46 -2.57 -1.14 -16.59
CA GLY A 46 -1.70 -1.87 -17.50
C GLY A 46 -2.36 -3.05 -18.20
N ALA A 47 -3.58 -3.46 -17.83
CA ALA A 47 -4.31 -4.56 -18.48
C ALA A 47 -4.82 -4.22 -19.90
N GLY A 48 -4.69 -2.97 -20.36
CA GLY A 48 -5.05 -2.58 -21.72
C GLY A 48 -6.50 -2.10 -21.88
N LYS A 49 -7.08 -1.47 -20.86
CA LYS A 49 -8.44 -0.87 -20.89
C LYS A 49 -8.65 0.10 -22.06
N THR A 50 -7.62 0.84 -22.42
CA THR A 50 -7.66 1.81 -23.52
C THR A 50 -8.02 1.17 -24.86
N PHE A 51 -7.53 -0.04 -25.14
CA PHE A 51 -7.88 -0.77 -26.35
C PHE A 51 -9.39 -1.04 -26.45
N CYS A 52 -10.04 -1.37 -25.32
CA CYS A 52 -11.45 -1.76 -25.29
C CYS A 52 -12.38 -0.71 -25.91
N PHE A 53 -12.00 0.57 -25.88
CA PHE A 53 -12.78 1.63 -26.54
C PHE A 53 -12.14 2.19 -27.80
N GLN A 54 -10.80 2.25 -27.89
CA GLN A 54 -10.12 2.78 -29.09
C GLN A 54 -10.27 1.86 -30.30
N ALA A 55 -10.46 0.56 -30.11
CA ALA A 55 -10.64 -0.38 -31.21
C ALA A 55 -12.03 -0.28 -31.87
N ILE A 56 -13.05 0.21 -31.14
CA ILE A 56 -14.45 0.20 -31.59
C ILE A 56 -14.62 0.81 -32.98
N PRO A 57 -14.12 2.03 -33.29
CA PRO A 57 -14.35 2.63 -34.60
C PRO A 57 -13.77 1.81 -35.75
N SER A 58 -12.63 1.13 -35.52
CA SER A 58 -11.95 0.31 -36.53
C SER A 58 -12.64 -1.02 -36.78
N CYS A 59 -13.60 -1.40 -35.93
CA CYS A 59 -14.39 -2.63 -36.08
C CYS A 59 -15.72 -2.41 -36.82
N LEU A 60 -16.10 -1.16 -37.07
CA LEU A 60 -17.36 -0.80 -37.73
C LEU A 60 -17.21 -0.83 -39.25
N ASP A 61 -18.28 -1.19 -39.95
CA ASP A 61 -18.33 -1.17 -41.42
C ASP A 61 -18.53 0.24 -41.99
N SER A 62 -19.01 1.19 -41.17
CA SER A 62 -19.29 2.57 -41.56
C SER A 62 -18.23 3.53 -41.00
N ASP A 63 -17.89 4.54 -41.80
CA ASP A 63 -17.00 5.64 -41.40
C ASP A 63 -17.74 6.83 -40.75
N GLU A 64 -19.06 6.78 -40.64
CA GLU A 64 -19.84 7.84 -40.01
C GLU A 64 -19.68 7.90 -38.48
N PRO A 65 -19.77 6.78 -37.74
CA PRO A 65 -19.86 6.86 -36.29
C PRO A 65 -18.55 7.22 -35.60
N PHE A 66 -18.65 7.81 -34.41
CA PHE A 66 -17.51 8.10 -33.53
C PHE A 66 -17.81 7.77 -32.07
N VAL A 67 -16.74 7.65 -31.27
CA VAL A 67 -16.81 7.35 -29.83
C VAL A 67 -16.56 8.62 -29.04
N ILE A 68 -17.37 8.84 -28.00
CA ILE A 68 -17.14 9.90 -27.00
C ILE A 68 -16.51 9.26 -25.76
N VAL A 69 -15.39 9.81 -25.30
CA VAL A 69 -14.67 9.36 -24.10
C VAL A 69 -14.65 10.47 -23.07
N ILE A 70 -15.43 10.30 -22.00
CA ILE A 70 -15.45 11.18 -20.83
C ILE A 70 -14.35 10.70 -19.88
N SER A 71 -13.34 11.53 -19.60
CA SER A 71 -12.24 11.21 -18.70
C SER A 71 -11.89 12.40 -17.80
N PRO A 72 -11.61 12.19 -16.49
CA PRO A 72 -11.13 13.26 -15.62
C PRO A 72 -9.69 13.71 -15.93
N LEU A 73 -8.94 12.96 -16.74
CA LEU A 73 -7.49 13.05 -16.86
C LEU A 73 -7.05 13.89 -18.06
N THR A 74 -7.38 15.19 -18.06
CA THR A 74 -7.07 16.08 -19.21
C THR A 74 -5.59 16.11 -19.60
N ALA A 75 -4.68 15.98 -18.62
CA ALA A 75 -3.24 15.93 -18.86
C ALA A 75 -2.76 14.68 -19.62
N LEU A 76 -3.57 13.62 -19.71
CA LEU A 76 -3.26 12.41 -20.47
C LEU A 76 -3.90 12.36 -21.85
N ILE A 77 -4.91 13.19 -22.09
CA ILE A 77 -5.72 13.12 -23.30
C ILE A 77 -4.85 13.38 -24.53
N ASP A 78 -3.95 14.36 -24.48
CA ASP A 78 -3.14 14.74 -25.64
C ASP A 78 -2.16 13.61 -26.04
N ASP A 79 -1.54 12.93 -25.06
CA ASP A 79 -0.69 11.74 -25.30
C ASP A 79 -1.51 10.59 -25.90
N GLN A 80 -2.74 10.37 -25.43
CA GLN A 80 -3.64 9.34 -25.95
C GLN A 80 -4.07 9.64 -27.40
N ILE A 81 -4.37 10.90 -27.71
CA ILE A 81 -4.72 11.36 -29.05
C ILE A 81 -3.56 11.13 -30.03
N ALA A 82 -2.34 11.53 -29.65
CA ALA A 82 -1.16 11.36 -30.48
C ALA A 82 -0.89 9.88 -30.80
N ARG A 83 -0.98 9.01 -29.78
CA ARG A 83 -0.84 7.56 -29.97
C ARG A 83 -1.94 6.99 -30.85
N TYR A 84 -3.21 7.30 -30.56
CA TYR A 84 -4.34 6.83 -31.36
C TYR A 84 -4.20 7.19 -32.84
N THR A 85 -3.79 8.44 -33.12
CA THR A 85 -3.61 8.93 -34.48
C THR A 85 -2.48 8.20 -35.20
N THR A 86 -1.37 7.98 -34.49
CA THR A 86 -0.20 7.26 -35.06
C THR A 86 -0.53 5.78 -35.31
N THR A 87 -1.27 5.14 -34.40
CA THR A 87 -1.59 3.71 -34.47
C THR A 87 -2.67 3.41 -35.50
N THR A 88 -3.73 4.20 -35.56
CA THR A 88 -4.92 3.87 -36.38
C THR A 88 -5.00 4.65 -37.69
N GLY A 89 -4.26 5.75 -37.83
CA GLY A 89 -4.42 6.71 -38.92
C GLY A 89 -5.67 7.61 -38.80
N TYR A 90 -6.59 7.31 -37.88
CA TYR A 90 -7.76 8.15 -37.59
C TYR A 90 -7.42 9.28 -36.63
N LYS A 91 -8.14 10.39 -36.74
CA LYS A 91 -7.99 11.51 -35.82
C LYS A 91 -8.76 11.26 -34.53
N ALA A 92 -8.17 11.70 -33.43
CA ALA A 92 -8.88 11.94 -32.17
C ALA A 92 -8.76 13.42 -31.80
N ILE A 93 -9.76 13.95 -31.11
CA ILE A 93 -9.78 15.35 -30.65
C ILE A 93 -10.02 15.43 -29.16
N HIS A 94 -9.63 16.56 -28.57
CA HIS A 94 -9.95 16.94 -27.21
C HIS A 94 -10.99 18.06 -27.26
N LEU A 95 -12.24 17.74 -26.95
CA LEU A 95 -13.33 18.70 -26.84
C LEU A 95 -13.14 19.50 -25.54
N LYS A 96 -12.71 20.76 -25.67
CA LYS A 96 -12.47 21.67 -24.54
C LYS A 96 -13.58 22.71 -24.41
N SER A 97 -14.30 22.99 -25.51
CA SER A 97 -15.39 23.96 -25.56
C SER A 97 -16.40 23.62 -26.65
N ALA A 98 -17.50 24.38 -26.72
CA ALA A 98 -18.49 24.23 -27.78
C ALA A 98 -17.93 24.42 -29.21
N ASN A 99 -16.87 25.22 -29.37
CA ASN A 99 -16.27 25.51 -30.68
C ASN A 99 -15.62 24.26 -31.31
N ASP A 100 -15.17 23.33 -30.48
CA ASP A 100 -14.50 22.11 -30.93
C ASP A 100 -15.50 21.11 -31.57
N ILE A 101 -16.81 21.25 -31.32
CA ILE A 101 -17.85 20.32 -31.81
C ILE A 101 -17.85 20.25 -33.35
N ASN A 102 -17.65 21.39 -34.02
CA ASN A 102 -17.67 21.46 -35.49
C ASN A 102 -16.56 20.62 -36.14
N THR A 103 -15.47 20.33 -35.42
CA THR A 103 -14.38 19.48 -35.93
C THR A 103 -14.83 18.04 -36.18
N VAL A 104 -15.90 17.59 -35.51
CA VAL A 104 -16.49 16.26 -35.73
C VAL A 104 -17.17 16.16 -37.10
N ALA A 105 -17.42 17.25 -37.83
CA ALA A 105 -17.86 17.14 -39.22
C ALA A 105 -16.83 16.39 -40.10
N ASP A 106 -15.54 16.40 -39.74
CA ASP A 106 -14.50 15.61 -40.39
C ASP A 106 -14.63 14.12 -40.02
N LYS A 107 -15.01 13.28 -41.00
CA LYS A 107 -15.19 11.82 -40.82
C LYS A 107 -13.93 11.06 -40.40
N SER A 108 -12.75 11.65 -40.57
CA SER A 108 -11.51 11.07 -40.04
C SER A 108 -11.43 11.16 -38.51
N VAL A 109 -12.22 12.02 -37.87
CA VAL A 109 -12.38 12.06 -36.41
C VAL A 109 -13.25 10.88 -35.96
N LYS A 110 -12.64 9.94 -35.23
CA LYS A 110 -13.29 8.73 -34.71
C LYS A 110 -13.40 8.69 -33.20
N LEU A 111 -12.66 9.54 -32.51
CA LEU A 111 -12.63 9.58 -31.06
C LEU A 111 -12.65 11.02 -30.55
N VAL A 112 -13.54 11.30 -29.61
CA VAL A 112 -13.69 12.62 -28.99
C VAL A 112 -13.50 12.47 -27.49
N TYR A 113 -12.37 12.92 -26.98
CA TYR A 113 -12.13 13.02 -25.55
C TYR A 113 -12.74 14.29 -24.97
N THR A 114 -13.34 14.22 -23.79
CA THR A 114 -13.89 15.38 -23.09
C THR A 114 -13.82 15.20 -21.58
N SER A 115 -13.84 16.29 -20.81
CA SER A 115 -13.99 16.21 -19.36
C SER A 115 -15.47 16.08 -18.97
N PRO A 116 -15.79 15.57 -17.78
CA PRO A 116 -17.16 15.55 -17.27
C PRO A 116 -17.82 16.94 -17.31
N GLU A 117 -17.11 18.00 -16.92
CA GLU A 117 -17.61 19.38 -16.88
C GLU A 117 -18.00 19.90 -18.27
N VAL A 118 -17.14 19.67 -19.27
CA VAL A 118 -17.41 20.08 -20.64
C VAL A 118 -18.55 19.25 -21.22
N ALA A 119 -18.59 17.94 -20.98
CA ALA A 119 -19.62 17.04 -21.48
C ALA A 119 -21.04 17.41 -20.99
N VAL A 120 -21.19 17.78 -19.73
CA VAL A 120 -22.50 18.14 -19.14
C VAL A 120 -22.87 19.62 -19.35
N GLY A 121 -21.86 20.47 -19.58
CA GLY A 121 -21.99 21.90 -19.81
C GLY A 121 -21.91 22.29 -21.29
N GLU A 122 -20.94 23.14 -21.63
CA GLU A 122 -20.83 23.80 -22.94
C GLU A 122 -20.62 22.84 -24.12
N GLY A 123 -19.99 21.69 -23.89
CA GLY A 123 -19.72 20.68 -24.91
C GLY A 123 -20.89 19.74 -25.19
N ARG A 124 -22.01 19.86 -24.46
CA ARG A 124 -23.16 18.95 -24.54
C ARG A 124 -23.76 18.79 -25.95
N GLY A 125 -23.56 19.77 -26.84
CA GLY A 125 -23.99 19.66 -28.24
C GLY A 125 -23.34 18.51 -29.01
N ILE A 126 -22.22 17.96 -28.52
CA ILE A 126 -21.54 16.80 -29.12
C ILE A 126 -22.43 15.54 -29.17
N PHE A 127 -23.40 15.42 -28.26
CA PHE A 127 -24.29 14.25 -28.19
C PHE A 127 -25.45 14.31 -29.19
N THR A 128 -25.69 15.48 -29.80
CA THR A 128 -26.80 15.73 -30.72
C THR A 128 -26.33 16.08 -32.13
N THR A 129 -25.08 15.75 -32.47
CA THR A 129 -24.53 15.97 -33.81
C THR A 129 -25.22 15.10 -34.86
N THR A 130 -25.13 15.48 -36.13
CA THR A 130 -25.67 14.70 -37.24
C THR A 130 -24.95 13.36 -37.44
N ARG A 131 -23.66 13.29 -37.11
CA ARG A 131 -22.91 12.03 -37.09
C ARG A 131 -23.30 11.20 -35.86
N PRO A 132 -23.54 9.89 -36.00
CA PRO A 132 -23.99 9.04 -34.90
C PRO A 132 -22.86 8.75 -33.89
N VAL A 133 -23.20 8.74 -32.61
CA VAL A 133 -22.31 8.28 -31.54
C VAL A 133 -22.46 6.77 -31.38
N CYS A 134 -21.40 5.99 -31.64
CA CYS A 134 -21.46 4.53 -31.54
C CYS A 134 -21.19 4.00 -30.12
N ALA A 135 -20.51 4.76 -29.27
CA ALA A 135 -20.32 4.41 -27.86
C ALA A 135 -20.08 5.66 -27.00
N LEU A 136 -20.64 5.64 -25.79
CA LEU A 136 -20.30 6.58 -24.73
C LEU A 136 -19.40 5.87 -23.72
N VAL A 137 -18.18 6.36 -23.57
CA VAL A 137 -17.17 5.77 -22.71
C VAL A 137 -16.96 6.67 -21.51
N VAL A 138 -16.98 6.09 -20.31
CA VAL A 138 -16.64 6.76 -19.06
C VAL A 138 -15.40 6.09 -18.49
N ASP A 139 -14.26 6.76 -18.63
CA ASP A 139 -12.99 6.32 -18.08
C ASP A 139 -12.84 6.79 -16.63
N GLU A 140 -12.14 5.99 -15.83
CA GLU A 140 -12.05 6.16 -14.36
C GLU A 140 -13.44 6.30 -13.69
N ALA A 141 -14.37 5.41 -14.05
CA ALA A 141 -15.76 5.46 -13.61
C ALA A 141 -15.94 5.38 -12.08
N HIS A 142 -14.92 4.93 -11.32
CA HIS A 142 -14.92 4.98 -9.86
C HIS A 142 -15.07 6.41 -9.31
N CYS A 143 -14.73 7.44 -10.08
CA CYS A 143 -14.94 8.83 -9.69
C CYS A 143 -16.43 9.21 -9.56
N ILE A 144 -17.37 8.44 -10.14
CA ILE A 144 -18.80 8.72 -10.03
C ILE A 144 -19.27 8.62 -8.57
N PRO A 145 -19.19 7.45 -7.90
CA PRO A 145 -19.60 7.36 -6.50
C PRO A 145 -18.65 8.12 -5.56
N GLU A 146 -17.37 8.29 -5.90
CA GLU A 146 -16.40 8.94 -5.01
C GLU A 146 -16.48 10.47 -5.04
N TRP A 147 -16.70 11.09 -6.20
CA TRP A 147 -16.64 12.54 -6.36
C TRP A 147 -17.97 13.17 -6.76
N GLY A 148 -18.88 12.40 -7.36
CA GLY A 148 -20.18 12.87 -7.82
C GLY A 148 -21.02 13.58 -6.73
N PRO A 149 -21.11 13.05 -5.50
CA PRO A 149 -21.95 13.66 -4.46
C PRO A 149 -21.53 15.08 -4.05
N ASP A 150 -20.24 15.31 -3.77
CA ASP A 150 -19.80 16.52 -3.05
C ASP A 150 -18.61 17.28 -3.66
N PHE A 151 -17.85 16.68 -4.60
CA PHE A 151 -16.60 17.29 -5.08
C PHE A 151 -16.63 17.70 -6.55
N ARG A 152 -17.03 16.80 -7.45
CA ARG A 152 -17.17 17.04 -8.89
C ARG A 152 -18.55 16.58 -9.35
N VAL A 153 -19.55 17.42 -9.05
CA VAL A 153 -20.98 17.19 -9.35
C VAL A 153 -21.24 16.81 -10.81
N ALA A 154 -20.38 17.25 -11.73
CA ALA A 154 -20.45 16.88 -13.15
C ALA A 154 -20.46 15.35 -13.36
N PHE A 155 -19.76 14.56 -12.54
CA PHE A 155 -19.78 13.10 -12.63
C PHE A 155 -21.16 12.49 -12.38
N ALA A 156 -21.92 13.01 -11.42
CA ALA A 156 -23.27 12.55 -11.11
C ALA A 156 -24.27 12.87 -12.25
N GLN A 157 -23.94 13.81 -13.13
CA GLN A 157 -24.79 14.23 -14.24
C GLN A 157 -24.54 13.44 -15.54
N ILE A 158 -23.46 12.63 -15.60
CA ILE A 158 -23.08 11.89 -16.81
C ILE A 158 -24.22 10.95 -17.26
N GLY A 159 -24.91 10.27 -16.34
CA GLY A 159 -26.03 9.39 -16.68
C GLY A 159 -27.14 10.09 -17.46
N GLY A 160 -27.40 11.37 -17.15
CA GLY A 160 -28.40 12.19 -17.84
C GLY A 160 -28.06 12.48 -19.31
N LEU A 161 -26.79 12.32 -19.72
CA LEU A 161 -26.38 12.49 -21.11
C LEU A 161 -26.98 11.44 -22.04
N ARG A 162 -27.35 10.26 -21.50
CA ARG A 162 -27.99 9.19 -22.28
C ARG A 162 -29.32 9.62 -22.91
N ALA A 163 -29.98 10.63 -22.36
CA ALA A 163 -31.21 11.18 -22.94
C ALA A 163 -30.99 11.77 -24.36
N HIS A 164 -29.76 12.17 -24.70
CA HIS A 164 -29.41 12.70 -26.03
C HIS A 164 -28.97 11.61 -27.01
N CYS A 165 -28.64 10.42 -26.51
CA CYS A 165 -28.12 9.30 -27.31
C CYS A 165 -28.76 7.97 -26.88
N LEU A 166 -30.09 7.90 -26.95
CA LEU A 166 -30.91 6.83 -26.35
C LEU A 166 -30.53 5.40 -26.75
N ASN A 167 -30.00 5.19 -27.97
CA ASN A 167 -29.60 3.88 -28.47
C ASN A 167 -28.12 3.56 -28.28
N THR A 168 -27.31 4.56 -27.90
CA THR A 168 -25.86 4.40 -27.77
C THR A 168 -25.53 3.56 -26.52
N PRO A 169 -24.70 2.51 -26.64
CA PRO A 169 -24.23 1.73 -25.50
C PRO A 169 -23.17 2.50 -24.69
N VAL A 170 -23.12 2.22 -23.38
CA VAL A 170 -22.17 2.82 -22.45
C VAL A 170 -21.08 1.83 -22.05
N MET A 171 -19.82 2.24 -22.15
CA MET A 171 -18.69 1.52 -21.55
C MET A 171 -18.18 2.27 -20.32
N ALA A 172 -18.22 1.64 -19.14
CA ALA A 172 -17.62 2.19 -17.92
C ALA A 172 -16.33 1.42 -17.59
N LEU A 173 -15.20 2.12 -17.47
CA LEU A 173 -13.91 1.51 -17.19
C LEU A 173 -13.32 2.01 -15.88
N THR A 174 -12.75 1.11 -15.09
CA THR A 174 -11.98 1.48 -13.90
C THR A 174 -10.86 0.48 -13.64
N ALA A 175 -9.77 0.94 -13.01
CA ALA A 175 -8.71 0.05 -12.53
C ALA A 175 -9.14 -0.83 -11.36
N SER A 176 -10.02 -0.28 -10.51
CA SER A 176 -10.50 -0.93 -9.29
C SER A 176 -11.81 -0.28 -8.87
N ALA A 177 -12.74 -1.10 -8.41
CA ALA A 177 -13.94 -0.67 -7.71
C ALA A 177 -14.41 -1.83 -6.83
N SER A 178 -14.88 -1.52 -5.62
CA SER A 178 -15.57 -2.50 -4.78
C SER A 178 -16.89 -2.91 -5.45
N PRO A 179 -17.45 -4.09 -5.14
CA PRO A 179 -18.73 -4.52 -5.70
C PRO A 179 -19.86 -3.47 -5.52
N ASN A 180 -19.91 -2.82 -4.36
CA ASN A 180 -20.89 -1.76 -4.10
C ASN A 180 -20.67 -0.53 -5.01
N ALA A 181 -19.40 -0.14 -5.24
CA ALA A 181 -19.08 0.95 -6.15
C ALA A 181 -19.43 0.60 -7.60
N VAL A 182 -19.23 -0.65 -8.03
CA VAL A 182 -19.65 -1.11 -9.37
C VAL A 182 -21.16 -0.97 -9.56
N GLU A 183 -21.96 -1.41 -8.59
CA GLU A 183 -23.41 -1.30 -8.69
C GLU A 183 -23.88 0.17 -8.66
N GLY A 184 -23.22 1.02 -7.87
CA GLY A 184 -23.43 2.47 -7.92
C GLY A 184 -23.14 3.06 -9.31
N ILE A 185 -22.00 2.73 -9.91
CA ILE A 185 -21.61 3.18 -11.26
C ILE A 185 -22.65 2.75 -12.29
N LYS A 186 -23.05 1.48 -12.29
CA LYS A 186 -24.05 0.95 -13.24
C LYS A 186 -25.39 1.66 -13.09
N LYS A 187 -25.83 1.87 -11.85
CA LYS A 187 -27.07 2.60 -11.54
C LYS A 187 -27.00 4.04 -12.03
N ASP A 188 -25.95 4.77 -11.68
CA ASP A 188 -25.80 6.19 -11.99
C ASP A 188 -25.59 6.45 -13.49
N LEU A 189 -24.99 5.49 -14.21
CA LEU A 189 -24.88 5.49 -15.68
C LEU A 189 -26.09 4.85 -16.37
N LEU A 190 -27.13 4.49 -15.62
CA LEU A 190 -28.40 3.94 -16.11
C LEU A 190 -28.22 2.70 -17.00
N PHE A 191 -27.32 1.79 -16.61
CA PHE A 191 -27.01 0.58 -17.40
C PHE A 191 -28.28 -0.21 -17.73
N ARG A 192 -28.41 -0.62 -19.00
CA ARG A 192 -29.52 -1.43 -19.49
C ARG A 192 -29.40 -2.89 -19.00
N GLU A 193 -30.53 -3.58 -19.02
CA GLU A 193 -30.55 -5.04 -18.80
C GLU A 193 -29.73 -5.76 -19.88
N GLY A 194 -29.14 -6.91 -19.51
CA GLY A 194 -28.24 -7.65 -20.39
C GLY A 194 -26.86 -7.00 -20.56
N ASN A 195 -26.47 -6.08 -19.67
CA ASN A 195 -25.11 -5.53 -19.64
C ASN A 195 -24.04 -6.61 -19.39
N ILE A 196 -22.85 -6.37 -19.91
CA ILE A 196 -21.69 -7.25 -19.74
C ILE A 196 -20.82 -6.72 -18.60
N HIS A 197 -20.44 -7.61 -17.69
CA HIS A 197 -19.52 -7.30 -16.60
C HIS A 197 -18.23 -8.09 -16.78
N ILE A 198 -17.13 -7.38 -17.02
CA ILE A 198 -15.79 -7.94 -17.18
C ILE A 198 -14.94 -7.44 -16.03
N SER A 199 -14.42 -8.37 -15.25
CA SER A 199 -13.51 -8.07 -14.14
C SER A 199 -12.35 -9.07 -14.12
N GLY A 200 -11.15 -8.53 -13.89
CA GLY A 200 -9.93 -9.30 -13.80
C GLY A 200 -9.52 -9.53 -12.35
N SER A 201 -8.51 -10.38 -12.14
CA SER A 201 -7.86 -10.44 -10.83
C SER A 201 -7.28 -9.08 -10.47
N LEU A 202 -7.60 -8.61 -9.27
CA LEU A 202 -6.99 -7.43 -8.68
C LEU A 202 -5.75 -7.80 -7.86
N ASP A 203 -5.36 -9.07 -7.83
CA ASP A 203 -4.15 -9.44 -7.11
C ASP A 203 -2.88 -8.96 -7.83
N ARG A 204 -1.97 -8.44 -7.03
CA ARG A 204 -0.65 -7.96 -7.43
C ARG A 204 0.38 -8.75 -6.64
N PRO A 205 0.70 -9.98 -7.05
CA PRO A 205 1.58 -10.87 -6.28
C PRO A 205 3.01 -10.31 -6.17
N ASN A 206 3.39 -9.36 -7.03
CA ASN A 206 4.68 -8.68 -6.98
C ASN A 206 4.76 -7.54 -5.93
N LEU A 207 3.67 -7.21 -5.23
CA LEU A 207 3.63 -6.13 -4.23
C LEU A 207 3.62 -6.61 -2.79
N PHE A 208 4.71 -6.40 -2.05
CA PHE A 208 4.73 -6.67 -0.61
C PHE A 208 3.85 -5.68 0.13
N LEU A 209 2.91 -6.12 0.94
CA LEU A 209 2.08 -5.21 1.72
C LEU A 209 2.56 -5.11 3.17
N VAL A 210 2.80 -3.89 3.64
CA VAL A 210 3.22 -3.60 5.02
C VAL A 210 2.25 -2.63 5.64
N SER A 211 1.72 -2.96 6.82
CA SER A 211 0.90 -2.04 7.63
C SER A 211 1.64 -1.64 8.90
N LYS A 212 1.74 -0.33 9.18
CA LYS A 212 2.39 0.24 10.36
C LYS A 212 1.47 1.24 11.04
N LYS A 213 1.60 1.33 12.36
CA LYS A 213 0.99 2.43 13.13
C LYS A 213 1.94 3.63 13.10
N LYS A 214 1.41 4.83 12.87
CA LYS A 214 2.16 6.08 13.00
C LYS A 214 2.62 6.26 14.44
N ILE A 215 3.88 6.63 14.62
CA ILE A 215 4.45 6.92 15.95
C ILE A 215 4.91 8.37 15.98
N ALA A 216 5.82 8.71 15.08
CA ALA A 216 6.36 10.05 14.91
C ALA A 216 7.06 10.11 13.56
N MET A 217 6.82 11.17 12.79
CA MET A 217 7.29 11.29 11.40
C MET A 217 8.78 10.94 11.21
N GLN A 218 9.68 11.43 12.07
CA GLN A 218 11.11 11.10 11.97
C GLN A 218 11.42 9.62 12.26
N LYS A 219 10.71 8.99 13.20
CA LYS A 219 10.87 7.57 13.52
C LYS A 219 10.30 6.71 12.41
N ASP A 220 9.16 7.11 11.88
CA ASP A 220 8.43 6.40 10.84
C ASP A 220 9.27 6.36 9.55
N PHE A 221 9.92 7.48 9.17
CA PHE A 221 10.80 7.57 8.00
C PHE A 221 12.29 7.30 8.28
N LEU A 222 12.66 6.71 9.42
CA LEU A 222 14.06 6.61 9.86
C LEU A 222 14.99 5.93 8.83
N GLY A 223 14.53 4.87 8.17
CA GLY A 223 15.35 4.17 7.17
C GLY A 223 15.63 5.03 5.94
N LEU A 224 14.68 5.87 5.53
CA LEU A 224 14.79 6.78 4.40
C LEU A 224 15.72 7.93 4.76
N LEU A 225 15.59 8.47 5.97
CA LEU A 225 16.50 9.48 6.50
C LEU A 225 17.93 8.98 6.55
N GLN A 226 18.15 7.75 7.01
CA GLN A 226 19.49 7.14 7.00
C GLN A 226 20.04 6.97 5.59
N ALA A 227 19.21 6.59 4.62
CA ALA A 227 19.62 6.44 3.23
C ALA A 227 19.92 7.79 2.55
N LEU A 228 19.29 8.88 2.98
CA LEU A 228 19.49 10.23 2.43
C LEU A 228 20.68 10.98 3.06
N ARG A 229 21.33 10.47 4.10
CA ARG A 229 22.51 11.11 4.72
C ARG A 229 23.69 11.21 3.75
N LYS A 230 24.71 12.01 4.11
CA LYS A 230 25.93 12.21 3.31
C LYS A 230 26.59 10.89 2.85
N ASP A 231 26.72 9.93 3.78
CA ASP A 231 27.28 8.58 3.54
C ASP A 231 26.20 7.55 3.20
N GLY A 232 25.02 8.04 2.81
CA GLY A 232 23.87 7.23 2.44
C GLY A 232 24.08 6.42 1.16
N ARG A 233 23.17 5.48 0.93
CA ARG A 233 23.18 4.60 -0.24
C ARG A 233 22.30 5.16 -1.35
N ALA A 234 22.50 4.66 -2.58
CA ALA A 234 21.58 4.92 -3.66
C ALA A 234 20.16 4.47 -3.28
N ILE A 235 19.17 5.27 -3.70
CA ILE A 235 17.76 5.10 -3.39
C ILE A 235 17.03 4.83 -4.69
N GLU A 236 16.20 3.79 -4.71
CA GLU A 236 15.32 3.49 -5.83
C GLU A 236 14.13 4.47 -5.85
N LYS A 237 13.32 4.46 -6.90
CA LYS A 237 12.18 5.38 -6.99
C LYS A 237 11.14 5.05 -5.91
N GLN A 238 10.78 6.08 -5.14
CA GLN A 238 9.80 6.01 -4.07
C GLN A 238 8.78 7.11 -4.21
N LEU A 239 7.53 6.75 -3.92
CA LEU A 239 6.41 7.67 -3.90
C LEU A 239 5.75 7.65 -2.53
N ILE A 240 5.65 8.81 -1.89
CA ILE A 240 5.05 8.96 -0.57
C ILE A 240 3.74 9.73 -0.73
N TYR A 241 2.61 9.06 -0.56
CA TYR A 241 1.29 9.67 -0.48
C TYR A 241 1.01 10.22 0.90
N VAL A 242 0.42 11.41 0.93
CA VAL A 242 -0.13 12.03 2.14
C VAL A 242 -1.52 12.63 1.82
N PRO A 243 -2.46 12.60 2.77
CA PRO A 243 -3.82 13.10 2.55
C PRO A 243 -3.89 14.60 2.27
N ILE A 244 -3.06 15.41 2.94
CA ILE A 244 -3.16 16.89 2.90
C ILE A 244 -1.85 17.56 2.46
N ARG A 245 -1.99 18.73 1.81
CA ARG A 245 -0.87 19.51 1.24
C ARG A 245 0.16 19.92 2.29
N ASN A 246 -0.29 20.37 3.47
CA ASN A 246 0.61 20.81 4.54
C ASN A 246 1.51 19.66 4.99
N GLN A 247 0.94 18.45 5.15
CA GLN A 247 1.71 17.27 5.50
C GLN A 247 2.72 16.89 4.41
N ALA A 248 2.41 17.13 3.13
CA ALA A 248 3.36 16.90 2.03
C ALA A 248 4.59 17.80 2.20
N MET A 249 4.35 19.07 2.53
CA MET A 249 5.42 20.03 2.80
C MET A 249 6.21 19.66 4.06
N ASP A 250 5.56 19.21 5.12
CA ASP A 250 6.22 18.84 6.37
C ASP A 250 7.13 17.62 6.19
N VAL A 251 6.63 16.57 5.53
CA VAL A 251 7.43 15.37 5.21
C VAL A 251 8.58 15.75 4.28
N TRP A 252 8.35 16.55 3.25
CA TRP A 252 9.40 17.00 2.34
C TRP A 252 10.48 17.83 3.05
N LYS A 253 10.11 18.82 3.88
CA LYS A 253 11.05 19.62 4.68
C LYS A 253 11.87 18.75 5.62
N MET A 254 11.23 17.78 6.27
CA MET A 254 11.86 16.83 7.17
C MET A 254 12.91 15.98 6.45
N LEU A 255 12.58 15.47 5.26
CA LEU A 255 13.52 14.73 4.40
C LEU A 255 14.68 15.62 3.94
N GLN A 256 14.40 16.84 3.47
CA GLN A 256 15.42 17.78 3.02
C GLN A 256 16.40 18.20 4.12
N ALA A 257 15.92 18.39 5.35
CA ALA A 257 16.75 18.77 6.48
C ALA A 257 17.77 17.69 6.87
N HIS A 258 17.45 16.41 6.62
CA HIS A 258 18.32 15.28 6.92
C HIS A 258 19.10 14.77 5.70
N ALA A 259 18.75 15.24 4.50
CA ALA A 259 19.43 14.88 3.26
C ALA A 259 20.81 15.54 3.19
N GLY A 260 21.85 14.74 2.94
CA GLY A 260 23.16 15.24 2.56
C GLY A 260 23.07 15.99 1.23
N ASP A 261 24.00 16.92 0.97
CA ASP A 261 23.90 17.84 -0.18
C ASP A 261 23.73 17.12 -1.53
N ARG A 262 24.37 15.96 -1.70
CA ARG A 262 24.23 15.10 -2.89
C ARG A 262 22.82 14.54 -3.13
N PHE A 263 21.99 14.42 -2.09
CA PHE A 263 20.66 13.80 -2.13
C PHE A 263 19.51 14.81 -2.08
N LYS A 264 19.78 16.08 -1.74
CA LYS A 264 18.75 17.13 -1.68
C LYS A 264 17.99 17.32 -3.00
N ALA A 265 18.69 17.21 -4.13
CA ALA A 265 18.09 17.31 -5.46
C ALA A 265 17.24 16.08 -5.82
N SER A 266 17.42 14.96 -5.10
CA SER A 266 16.71 13.69 -5.32
C SER A 266 15.38 13.59 -4.57
N VAL A 267 15.01 14.59 -3.77
CA VAL A 267 13.74 14.64 -3.03
C VAL A 267 12.90 15.82 -3.52
N ALA A 268 11.71 15.53 -4.05
CA ALA A 268 10.75 16.53 -4.51
C ALA A 268 9.40 16.37 -3.80
N TYR A 269 8.56 17.39 -3.92
CA TYR A 269 7.15 17.33 -3.52
C TYR A 269 6.25 17.58 -4.72
N PHE A 270 5.00 17.11 -4.65
CA PHE A 270 4.00 17.29 -5.69
C PHE A 270 2.60 17.46 -5.11
N HIS A 271 1.94 18.57 -5.42
CA HIS A 271 0.54 18.77 -5.04
C HIS A 271 -0.22 19.63 -6.05
N SER A 272 -1.54 19.67 -5.92
CA SER A 272 -2.42 20.31 -6.91
C SER A 272 -2.21 21.82 -7.08
N SER A 273 -1.75 22.56 -6.07
CA SER A 273 -1.46 24.00 -6.19
C SER A 273 -0.12 24.37 -6.84
N MET A 274 0.70 23.39 -7.26
CA MET A 274 1.89 23.70 -8.05
C MET A 274 1.51 24.14 -9.48
N SER A 275 2.30 25.04 -10.06
CA SER A 275 2.13 25.44 -11.45
C SER A 275 2.30 24.25 -12.41
N PRO A 276 1.64 24.26 -13.59
CA PRO A 276 1.80 23.22 -14.60
C PRO A 276 3.26 22.93 -14.96
N ASP A 277 4.09 23.97 -15.12
CA ASP A 277 5.51 23.83 -15.48
C ASP A 277 6.33 23.12 -14.40
N LEU A 278 6.09 23.44 -13.13
CA LEU A 278 6.76 22.76 -12.02
C LEU A 278 6.33 21.31 -11.90
N LYS A 279 5.05 21.01 -12.12
CA LYS A 279 4.53 19.63 -12.16
C LYS A 279 5.21 18.85 -13.29
N ALA A 280 5.25 19.40 -14.50
CA ALA A 280 5.91 18.78 -15.65
C ALA A 280 7.40 18.52 -15.38
N LYS A 281 8.10 19.50 -14.78
CA LYS A 281 9.51 19.37 -14.41
C LYS A 281 9.75 18.26 -13.38
N VAL A 282 8.96 18.20 -12.30
CA VAL A 282 9.10 17.14 -11.28
C VAL A 282 8.82 15.77 -11.90
N LEU A 283 7.78 15.65 -12.72
CA LEU A 283 7.42 14.40 -13.38
C LEU A 283 8.52 13.91 -14.33
N LYS A 284 9.07 14.79 -15.16
CA LYS A 284 10.19 14.47 -16.05
C LYS A 284 11.40 13.97 -15.24
N ARG A 285 11.81 14.73 -14.22
CA ARG A 285 12.96 14.37 -13.38
C ARG A 285 12.75 13.07 -12.58
N PHE A 286 11.51 12.74 -12.22
CA PHE A 286 11.20 11.48 -11.57
C PHE A 286 11.18 10.31 -12.57
N LYS A 287 10.66 10.51 -13.79
CA LYS A 287 10.77 9.53 -14.88
C LYS A 287 12.23 9.21 -15.21
N ASP A 288 13.06 10.25 -15.32
CA ASP A 288 14.50 10.15 -15.66
C ASP A 288 15.37 9.70 -14.47
N ALA A 289 14.76 9.44 -13.31
CA ALA A 289 15.42 8.99 -12.09
C ALA A 289 16.46 9.99 -11.52
N GLU A 290 16.37 11.27 -11.86
CA GLU A 290 17.10 12.35 -11.17
C GLU A 290 16.52 12.59 -9.77
N VAL A 291 15.19 12.63 -9.69
CA VAL A 291 14.44 12.58 -8.44
C VAL A 291 14.20 11.11 -8.11
N ARG A 292 14.45 10.74 -6.85
CA ARG A 292 14.26 9.37 -6.34
C ARG A 292 13.11 9.28 -5.35
N VAL A 293 12.77 10.36 -4.66
CA VAL A 293 11.67 10.39 -3.70
C VAL A 293 10.74 11.54 -4.05
N VAL A 294 9.47 11.23 -4.27
CA VAL A 294 8.43 12.24 -4.44
C VAL A 294 7.44 12.14 -3.27
N VAL A 295 7.23 13.24 -2.55
CA VAL A 295 6.18 13.37 -1.54
C VAL A 295 4.97 14.05 -2.18
N ALA A 296 3.83 13.39 -2.21
CA ALA A 296 2.69 13.88 -2.95
C ALA A 296 1.34 13.69 -2.27
N THR A 297 0.39 14.52 -2.65
CA THR A 297 -1.04 14.20 -2.40
C THR A 297 -1.59 13.33 -3.52
N VAL A 298 -2.84 12.87 -3.39
CA VAL A 298 -3.60 12.11 -4.40
C VAL A 298 -3.54 12.72 -5.81
N ALA A 299 -3.28 14.03 -5.90
CA ALA A 299 -3.05 14.72 -7.17
C ALA A 299 -1.91 14.13 -8.01
N PHE A 300 -0.95 13.44 -7.39
CA PHE A 300 0.10 12.69 -8.08
C PHE A 300 -0.39 11.26 -8.29
N GLY A 301 -0.89 10.89 -9.46
CA GLY A 301 -1.25 9.49 -9.70
C GLY A 301 -2.30 9.31 -10.77
N MET A 302 -3.23 10.26 -10.84
CA MET A 302 -4.16 10.41 -11.94
C MET A 302 -3.38 10.63 -13.25
N GLY A 303 -3.22 9.56 -14.01
CA GLY A 303 -2.64 9.58 -15.34
C GLY A 303 -1.11 9.59 -15.47
N ILE A 304 -0.36 9.19 -14.45
CA ILE A 304 1.10 9.04 -14.57
C ILE A 304 1.45 7.56 -14.59
N ASP A 305 2.18 7.15 -15.63
CA ASP A 305 2.74 5.81 -15.77
C ASP A 305 4.26 5.83 -15.63
N ILE A 306 4.74 5.31 -14.51
CA ILE A 306 6.17 5.17 -14.19
C ILE A 306 6.35 3.71 -13.75
N PRO A 307 6.89 2.84 -14.62
CA PRO A 307 6.85 1.40 -14.40
C PRO A 307 7.72 0.94 -13.22
N ASP A 308 8.79 1.67 -12.92
CA ASP A 308 9.90 1.27 -12.04
C ASP A 308 9.86 1.91 -10.64
N ILE A 309 8.67 2.18 -10.10
CA ILE A 309 8.52 2.60 -8.70
C ILE A 309 8.68 1.38 -7.77
N SER A 310 9.77 1.31 -7.03
CA SER A 310 10.08 0.20 -6.12
C SER A 310 9.32 0.23 -4.80
N CYS A 311 8.91 1.42 -4.34
CA CYS A 311 8.18 1.54 -3.08
C CYS A 311 7.15 2.66 -3.13
N VAL A 312 5.94 2.36 -2.66
CA VAL A 312 4.90 3.34 -2.35
C VAL A 312 4.68 3.37 -0.85
N VAL A 313 4.66 4.56 -0.25
CA VAL A 313 4.31 4.78 1.15
C VAL A 313 3.02 5.59 1.21
N VAL A 314 1.96 5.06 1.80
CA VAL A 314 0.72 5.76 2.08
C VAL A 314 0.75 6.22 3.53
N TYR A 315 1.06 7.50 3.76
CA TYR A 315 1.28 8.07 5.09
C TYR A 315 0.00 8.71 5.67
N GLY A 316 -0.96 7.86 5.99
CA GLY A 316 -2.31 8.22 6.47
C GLY A 316 -3.35 7.53 5.63
N LEU A 317 -4.42 7.02 6.25
CA LEU A 317 -5.43 6.29 5.51
C LEU A 317 -6.13 7.18 4.46
N PRO A 318 -6.29 6.69 3.22
CA PRO A 318 -7.14 7.33 2.23
C PRO A 318 -8.62 7.17 2.60
N LYS A 319 -9.52 7.76 1.80
CA LYS A 319 -10.96 7.72 2.08
C LYS A 319 -11.56 6.33 1.88
N SER A 320 -11.16 5.64 0.80
CA SER A 320 -11.73 4.34 0.41
C SER A 320 -10.67 3.26 0.19
N MET A 321 -11.07 1.99 0.31
CA MET A 321 -10.20 0.86 -0.02
C MET A 321 -9.78 0.88 -1.50
N SER A 322 -10.67 1.31 -2.40
CA SER A 322 -10.38 1.51 -3.82
C SER A 322 -9.24 2.51 -4.02
N GLN A 323 -9.30 3.64 -3.33
CA GLN A 323 -8.24 4.66 -3.39
C GLN A 323 -6.91 4.11 -2.86
N LEU A 324 -6.93 3.39 -1.73
CA LEU A 324 -5.72 2.74 -1.20
C LEU A 324 -5.09 1.82 -2.24
N TYR A 325 -5.90 0.97 -2.87
CA TYR A 325 -5.46 0.03 -3.90
C TYR A 325 -4.83 0.73 -5.11
N GLN A 326 -5.41 1.85 -5.56
CA GLN A 326 -4.85 2.63 -6.66
C GLN A 326 -3.53 3.30 -6.30
N GLU A 327 -3.39 3.82 -5.08
CA GLU A 327 -2.18 4.46 -4.59
C GLU A 327 -1.04 3.44 -4.50
N ILE A 328 -1.23 2.33 -3.80
CA ILE A 328 -0.22 1.28 -3.66
C ILE A 328 0.10 0.61 -5.01
N GLY A 329 -0.89 0.51 -5.91
CA GLY A 329 -0.77 -0.10 -7.23
C GLY A 329 0.14 0.65 -8.21
N ARG A 330 0.64 1.85 -7.83
CA ARG A 330 1.70 2.56 -8.56
C ARG A 330 3.06 1.90 -8.42
N ALA A 331 3.27 1.12 -7.37
CA ALA A 331 4.48 0.32 -7.20
C ALA A 331 4.53 -0.86 -8.20
N GLY A 332 5.75 -1.24 -8.59
CA GLY A 332 6.05 -2.49 -9.29
C GLY A 332 5.27 -2.71 -10.59
N ARG A 333 5.00 -1.66 -11.36
CA ARG A 333 4.26 -1.77 -12.63
C ARG A 333 5.03 -2.50 -13.72
N SER A 334 6.36 -2.52 -13.63
CA SER A 334 7.23 -3.37 -14.44
C SER A 334 7.05 -4.88 -14.17
N GLY A 335 6.28 -5.26 -13.14
CA GLY A 335 6.18 -6.65 -12.67
C GLY A 335 7.27 -7.04 -11.68
N GLU A 336 8.32 -6.23 -11.54
CA GLU A 336 9.39 -6.43 -10.57
C GLU A 336 8.85 -6.38 -9.12
N PRO A 337 9.49 -7.11 -8.18
CA PRO A 337 9.12 -7.06 -6.77
C PRO A 337 9.19 -5.63 -6.23
N ALA A 338 8.09 -5.16 -5.64
CA ALA A 338 8.01 -3.85 -5.03
C ALA A 338 7.31 -3.92 -3.66
N THR A 339 7.33 -2.82 -2.91
CA THR A 339 6.75 -2.73 -1.56
C THR A 339 5.73 -1.61 -1.47
N ALA A 340 4.62 -1.86 -0.80
CA ALA A 340 3.64 -0.87 -0.41
C ALA A 340 3.56 -0.81 1.12
N VAL A 341 3.79 0.37 1.70
CA VAL A 341 3.73 0.58 3.15
C VAL A 341 2.59 1.52 3.46
N VAL A 342 1.65 1.08 4.29
CA VAL A 342 0.52 1.89 4.76
C VAL A 342 0.75 2.25 6.23
N PHE A 343 0.80 3.54 6.52
CA PHE A 343 0.85 4.05 7.88
C PHE A 343 -0.52 4.54 8.32
N ALA A 344 -1.06 3.92 9.35
CA ALA A 344 -2.32 4.33 9.95
C ALA A 344 -2.10 5.13 11.24
N GLY A 345 -2.80 6.25 11.35
CA GLY A 345 -2.81 7.15 12.51
C GLY A 345 -3.72 6.67 13.63
N LYS A 346 -4.09 7.60 14.53
CA LYS A 346 -5.16 7.38 15.51
C LYS A 346 -6.51 7.66 14.83
N CYS A 347 -7.59 7.01 15.26
CA CYS A 347 -8.92 7.12 14.62
C CYS A 347 -9.42 8.57 14.39
N LYS A 348 -9.02 9.55 15.20
CA LYS A 348 -9.39 10.97 15.01
C LYS A 348 -8.73 11.65 13.81
N GLU A 349 -7.58 11.17 13.36
CA GLU A 349 -6.88 11.69 12.17
C GLU A 349 -7.43 11.10 10.86
N GLU A 350 -8.35 10.13 10.97
CA GLU A 350 -8.83 9.28 9.87
C GLU A 350 -10.35 9.15 9.90
N GLU A 351 -11.05 10.19 10.39
CA GLU A 351 -12.52 10.19 10.51
C GLU A 351 -13.19 9.91 9.17
N ASP A 352 -12.67 10.50 8.09
CA ASP A 352 -13.17 10.36 6.71
C ASP A 352 -12.87 9.00 6.04
N ALA A 353 -12.07 8.13 6.67
CA ALA A 353 -11.77 6.82 6.11
C ALA A 353 -12.92 5.83 6.35
N GLU A 354 -13.24 5.02 5.34
CA GLU A 354 -14.23 3.93 5.44
C GLU A 354 -13.91 2.98 6.60
N ASP A 355 -14.96 2.45 7.24
CA ASP A 355 -14.80 1.51 8.36
C ASP A 355 -14.03 0.24 7.96
N CYS A 356 -14.15 -0.20 6.70
CA CYS A 356 -13.40 -1.34 6.18
C CYS A 356 -11.88 -1.08 6.20
N LEU A 357 -11.43 0.15 5.92
CA LEU A 357 -10.03 0.56 6.00
C LEU A 357 -9.54 0.60 7.45
N LYS A 358 -10.36 1.13 8.36
CA LYS A 358 -10.04 1.14 9.81
C LYS A 358 -9.89 -0.29 10.33
N GLN A 359 -10.77 -1.21 9.90
CA GLN A 359 -10.68 -2.63 10.23
C GLN A 359 -9.48 -3.33 9.57
N PHE A 360 -9.14 -2.96 8.33
CA PHE A 360 -8.00 -3.49 7.58
C PHE A 360 -6.68 -3.29 8.34
N VAL A 361 -6.52 -2.16 9.01
CA VAL A 361 -5.35 -1.87 9.86
C VAL A 361 -5.39 -2.62 11.19
N ALA A 362 -6.59 -2.82 11.76
CA ALA A 362 -6.75 -3.38 13.10
C ALA A 362 -6.60 -4.91 13.15
N LYS A 363 -6.96 -5.62 12.07
CA LYS A 363 -6.97 -7.09 12.03
C LYS A 363 -5.55 -7.67 11.90
N ARG A 364 -5.27 -8.75 12.64
CA ARG A 364 -4.03 -9.54 12.54
C ARG A 364 -4.15 -10.67 11.51
N SER A 365 -4.86 -10.44 10.42
CA SER A 365 -5.00 -11.38 9.30
C SER A 365 -4.13 -10.96 8.13
N CYS A 366 -4.00 -11.83 7.13
CA CYS A 366 -3.30 -11.52 5.88
C CYS A 366 -3.82 -10.20 5.27
N ILE A 367 -2.94 -9.20 5.14
CA ILE A 367 -3.27 -7.87 4.65
C ILE A 367 -3.83 -7.96 3.22
N ARG A 368 -3.17 -8.72 2.35
CA ARG A 368 -3.59 -8.93 0.96
C ARG A 368 -4.97 -9.56 0.87
N ALA A 369 -5.23 -10.60 1.65
CA ALA A 369 -6.52 -11.29 1.64
C ALA A 369 -7.67 -10.38 2.08
N VAL A 370 -7.46 -9.55 3.10
CA VAL A 370 -8.47 -8.58 3.54
C VAL A 370 -8.74 -7.54 2.46
N MET A 371 -7.69 -6.91 1.92
CA MET A 371 -7.84 -5.89 0.87
C MET A 371 -8.59 -6.45 -0.36
N LEU A 372 -8.17 -7.62 -0.86
CA LEU A 372 -8.79 -8.19 -2.05
C LEU A 372 -10.23 -8.62 -1.79
N LYS A 373 -10.55 -9.15 -0.60
CA LYS A 373 -11.92 -9.49 -0.23
C LYS A 373 -12.85 -8.26 -0.28
N GLU A 374 -12.42 -7.12 0.25
CA GLU A 374 -13.20 -5.87 0.20
C GLU A 374 -13.38 -5.36 -1.24
N LEU A 375 -12.41 -5.64 -2.13
CA LEU A 375 -12.49 -5.32 -3.55
C LEU A 375 -13.20 -6.40 -4.39
N GLY A 376 -13.78 -7.43 -3.76
CA GLY A 376 -14.47 -8.52 -4.47
C GLY A 376 -13.54 -9.46 -5.25
N SER A 377 -12.27 -9.55 -4.87
CA SER A 377 -11.24 -10.37 -5.51
C SER A 377 -10.62 -11.37 -4.52
N GLN A 378 -9.83 -12.31 -5.03
CA GLN A 378 -9.18 -13.35 -4.22
C GLN A 378 -7.67 -13.23 -4.31
N ALA A 379 -6.99 -13.49 -3.18
CA ALA A 379 -5.54 -13.54 -3.13
C ALA A 379 -5.02 -14.84 -3.74
N ALA A 380 -4.02 -14.74 -4.61
CA ALA A 380 -3.22 -15.89 -5.02
C ALA A 380 -2.30 -16.32 -3.88
N ASP A 381 -1.88 -17.58 -3.91
CA ASP A 381 -0.81 -18.06 -3.04
C ASP A 381 0.54 -17.54 -3.54
N THR A 382 1.35 -16.97 -2.65
CA THR A 382 2.59 -16.31 -3.03
C THR A 382 3.52 -16.10 -1.85
N ASP A 383 4.80 -16.35 -2.12
CA ASP A 383 5.92 -16.11 -1.21
C ASP A 383 6.25 -14.64 -1.05
N HIS A 384 5.45 -13.74 -1.61
CA HIS A 384 5.64 -12.30 -1.57
C HIS A 384 4.40 -11.58 -1.06
N CYS A 385 3.97 -11.94 0.15
CA CYS A 385 2.63 -11.65 0.65
C CYS A 385 2.48 -10.32 1.40
N CYS A 386 2.70 -10.34 2.71
CA CYS A 386 2.59 -9.17 3.55
C CYS A 386 3.34 -9.35 4.87
N SER A 387 3.49 -8.27 5.64
CA SER A 387 4.18 -8.25 6.93
C SER A 387 3.52 -9.08 8.04
N VAL A 388 2.28 -9.56 7.84
CA VAL A 388 1.61 -10.49 8.77
C VAL A 388 1.93 -11.95 8.42
N CYS A 389 1.97 -12.28 7.12
CA CYS A 389 2.25 -13.62 6.64
C CYS A 389 3.75 -13.96 6.70
N GLN A 390 4.61 -12.93 6.64
CA GLN A 390 6.05 -13.08 6.48
C GLN A 390 6.79 -12.01 7.30
N GLU A 391 7.99 -12.35 7.78
CA GLU A 391 8.82 -11.37 8.49
C GLU A 391 9.27 -10.25 7.55
N GLU A 392 9.23 -8.98 8.00
CA GLU A 392 9.63 -7.82 7.19
C GLU A 392 11.08 -7.93 6.64
N ALA A 393 11.92 -8.78 7.23
CA ALA A 393 13.31 -9.01 6.79
C ALA A 393 13.42 -9.75 5.44
N THR A 394 12.37 -10.46 5.01
CA THR A 394 12.32 -11.16 3.70
C THR A 394 11.70 -10.29 2.59
N ALA A 395 11.30 -9.05 2.90
CA ALA A 395 10.75 -8.13 1.92
C ALA A 395 11.81 -7.73 0.84
N PRO A 396 11.40 -7.49 -0.42
CA PRO A 396 12.27 -7.17 -1.54
C PRO A 396 13.05 -5.88 -1.34
N ARG A 397 14.04 -5.73 -2.22
CA ARG A 397 14.82 -4.51 -2.39
C ARG A 397 13.87 -3.33 -2.62
N GLY A 398 13.72 -2.51 -1.57
CA GLY A 398 12.77 -1.40 -1.50
C GLY A 398 12.18 -1.20 -0.10
N ALA A 399 11.83 -2.29 0.60
CA ALA A 399 11.29 -2.27 1.97
C ALA A 399 12.28 -1.76 3.04
N TYR A 400 13.58 -1.77 2.72
CA TYR A 400 14.69 -1.37 3.59
C TYR A 400 14.77 0.15 3.88
N LEU A 401 13.76 0.94 3.52
CA LEU A 401 13.73 2.39 3.72
C LEU A 401 12.87 2.80 4.92
N LEU A 402 12.30 1.83 5.66
CA LEU A 402 11.74 2.06 7.01
C LEU A 402 12.41 1.17 8.07
N HIS A 403 13.37 0.33 7.67
CA HIS A 403 14.25 -0.39 8.60
C HIS A 403 15.72 -0.31 8.16
N PRO A 404 16.64 0.10 9.05
CA PRO A 404 18.07 -0.03 8.81
C PRO A 404 18.41 -1.49 8.51
N ARG A 405 19.30 -1.75 7.55
CA ARG A 405 20.11 -2.97 7.65
C ARG A 405 20.87 -2.87 8.97
N VAL A 406 20.51 -3.70 9.95
CA VAL A 406 21.54 -4.14 10.90
C VAL A 406 22.45 -5.04 10.08
N PRO A 407 23.75 -4.74 9.94
CA PRO A 407 24.67 -5.65 9.27
C PRO A 407 24.54 -7.03 9.91
N LYS A 408 24.38 -8.06 9.07
CA LYS A 408 24.36 -9.46 9.50
C LYS A 408 25.59 -9.72 10.37
N THR A 409 25.39 -9.78 11.68
CA THR A 409 26.19 -10.65 12.55
C THR A 409 25.19 -11.57 13.24
N ALA A 410 25.03 -12.74 12.65
CA ALA A 410 24.28 -13.85 13.22
C ALA A 410 24.91 -14.22 14.57
N LYS A 411 24.46 -13.60 15.67
CA LYS A 411 24.74 -14.02 17.06
C LYS A 411 23.84 -13.38 18.15
N ARG A 412 22.92 -12.45 17.82
CA ARG A 412 22.13 -11.73 18.85
C ARG A 412 20.67 -12.16 19.06
N ALA A 413 20.01 -12.87 18.14
CA ALA A 413 18.61 -13.29 18.34
C ALA A 413 18.45 -14.31 19.49
N ALA A 414 19.45 -15.18 19.70
CA ALA A 414 19.49 -16.08 20.86
C ALA A 414 19.76 -15.34 22.18
N ALA A 415 20.57 -14.27 22.15
CA ALA A 415 20.92 -13.49 23.33
C ALA A 415 19.74 -12.67 23.87
N THR A 416 18.91 -12.08 22.99
CA THR A 416 17.77 -11.25 23.42
C THR A 416 16.62 -12.09 23.98
N ARG A 417 16.35 -13.28 23.41
CA ARG A 417 15.39 -14.24 23.99
C ARG A 417 15.89 -14.80 25.34
N LYS A 418 17.18 -15.11 25.46
CA LYS A 418 17.80 -15.53 26.73
C LYS A 418 17.72 -14.43 27.79
N LYS A 419 17.98 -13.17 27.43
CA LYS A 419 17.95 -12.02 28.35
C LYS A 419 16.52 -11.72 28.85
N LYS A 420 15.50 -11.83 27.99
CA LYS A 420 14.08 -11.70 28.41
C LYS A 420 13.62 -12.85 29.30
N ARG A 421 14.05 -14.09 29.03
CA ARG A 421 13.75 -15.25 29.88
C ARG A 421 14.43 -15.13 31.24
N GLN A 422 15.71 -14.80 31.28
CA GLN A 422 16.48 -14.57 32.52
C GLN A 422 15.89 -13.44 33.38
N GLU A 423 15.37 -12.37 32.77
CA GLU A 423 14.70 -11.29 33.49
C GLU A 423 13.36 -11.73 34.09
N GLY A 424 12.64 -12.64 33.42
CA GLY A 424 11.43 -13.27 33.94
C GLY A 424 11.71 -14.20 35.12
N ASP A 425 12.73 -15.06 34.98
CA ASP A 425 13.15 -16.02 36.03
C ASP A 425 13.66 -15.27 37.29
N LYS A 426 14.37 -14.14 37.11
CA LYS A 426 14.78 -13.26 38.23
C LYS A 426 13.62 -12.64 39.00
N LYS A 427 12.53 -12.27 38.31
CA LYS A 427 11.32 -11.73 38.98
C LYS A 427 10.56 -12.80 39.75
N LYS A 428 10.53 -14.03 39.24
CA LYS A 428 9.95 -15.17 39.94
C LYS A 428 10.75 -15.51 41.20
N LEU A 429 12.08 -15.59 41.09
CA LEU A 429 12.96 -15.80 42.23
C LEU A 429 12.77 -14.73 43.31
N GLU A 430 12.72 -13.46 42.93
CA GLU A 430 12.44 -12.36 43.87
C GLU A 430 11.13 -12.58 44.62
N LYS A 431 10.06 -12.95 43.91
CA LYS A 431 8.76 -13.24 44.53
C LYS A 431 8.83 -14.44 45.48
N SER A 432 9.48 -15.52 45.09
CA SER A 432 9.60 -16.73 45.93
C SER A 432 10.50 -16.51 47.16
N LEU A 433 11.47 -15.61 47.10
CA LEU A 433 12.26 -15.21 48.26
C LEU A 433 11.46 -14.35 49.24
N TYR A 434 10.56 -13.50 48.72
CA TYR A 434 9.60 -12.77 49.56
C TYR A 434 8.61 -13.70 50.25
N GLU A 435 8.11 -14.73 49.55
CA GLU A 435 7.23 -15.76 50.11
C GLU A 435 7.96 -16.57 51.20
N LEU A 436 9.16 -17.09 50.91
CA LEU A 436 9.99 -17.82 51.88
C LEU A 436 10.30 -16.98 53.13
N ARG A 437 10.61 -15.69 52.96
CA ARG A 437 10.87 -14.78 54.08
C ARG A 437 9.66 -14.66 55.01
N ASN A 438 8.46 -14.60 54.45
CA ASN A 438 7.24 -14.47 55.24
C ASN A 438 6.91 -15.79 55.94
N GLU A 439 7.10 -16.94 55.28
CA GLU A 439 6.93 -18.27 55.88
C GLU A 439 7.87 -18.46 57.09
N LEU A 440 9.17 -18.19 56.93
CA LEU A 440 10.15 -18.30 58.00
C LEU A 440 9.94 -17.28 59.13
N PHE A 441 9.31 -16.14 58.84
CA PHE A 441 8.93 -15.15 59.85
C PHE A 441 7.72 -15.63 60.68
N GLU A 442 6.76 -16.31 60.07
CA GLU A 442 5.61 -16.89 60.76
C GLU A 442 6.01 -18.03 61.70
N ASP A 443 7.09 -18.75 61.37
CA ASP A 443 7.61 -19.89 62.15
C ASP A 443 8.53 -19.48 63.34
N ASP A 444 9.09 -18.26 63.36
CA ASP A 444 10.00 -17.79 64.44
C ASP A 444 9.48 -16.52 65.14
N MET A 445 8.79 -16.73 66.25
CA MET A 445 8.20 -15.67 67.08
C MET A 445 9.22 -14.78 67.81
N THR A 446 10.52 -15.12 67.81
CA THR A 446 11.55 -14.35 68.54
C THR A 446 11.94 -13.04 67.84
N ILE A 447 11.65 -12.93 66.54
CA ILE A 447 11.99 -11.79 65.67
C ILE A 447 10.78 -10.92 65.28
N ALA A 448 9.61 -11.15 65.90
CA ALA A 448 8.37 -10.42 65.64
C ALA A 448 8.49 -8.89 65.75
N HIS A 449 9.38 -8.39 66.62
CA HIS A 449 9.62 -6.96 66.86
C HIS A 449 10.43 -6.25 65.76
N VAL A 450 11.13 -7.00 64.89
CA VAL A 450 11.93 -6.48 63.76
C VAL A 450 11.19 -6.64 62.43
N GLY A 451 10.10 -7.41 62.41
CA GLY A 451 9.31 -7.73 61.22
C GLY A 451 10.03 -8.69 60.25
N PRO A 452 9.40 -9.02 59.11
CA PRO A 452 9.93 -10.00 58.14
C PRO A 452 11.35 -9.66 57.62
N ALA A 453 11.73 -8.39 57.62
CA ALA A 453 13.06 -7.93 57.23
C ALA A 453 14.18 -8.42 58.19
N GLY A 454 13.84 -8.84 59.41
CA GLY A 454 14.76 -9.48 60.35
C GLY A 454 15.20 -10.89 59.92
N VAL A 455 14.40 -11.56 59.08
CA VAL A 455 14.72 -12.88 58.51
C VAL A 455 15.62 -12.72 57.28
N ILE A 456 15.19 -11.91 56.30
CA ILE A 456 15.99 -11.55 55.11
C ILE A 456 15.69 -10.11 54.72
N SER A 457 16.69 -9.24 54.71
CA SER A 457 16.50 -7.84 54.29
C SER A 457 16.16 -7.73 52.80
N ASP A 458 15.45 -6.67 52.40
CA ASP A 458 15.16 -6.38 50.98
C ASP A 458 16.46 -6.23 50.16
N SER A 459 17.49 -5.65 50.77
CA SER A 459 18.81 -5.51 50.13
C SER A 459 19.47 -6.86 49.86
N ALA A 460 19.27 -7.84 50.75
CA ALA A 460 19.76 -9.20 50.56
C ALA A 460 18.97 -9.91 49.45
N ILE A 461 17.64 -9.79 49.40
CA ILE A 461 16.80 -10.35 48.32
C ILE A 461 17.22 -9.79 46.95
N ILE A 462 17.42 -8.47 46.84
CA ILE A 462 17.87 -7.84 45.60
C ILE A 462 19.29 -8.31 45.22
N SER A 463 20.17 -8.48 46.19
CA SER A 463 21.52 -9.02 45.96
C SER A 463 21.48 -10.46 45.46
N ILE A 464 20.66 -11.33 46.08
CA ILE A 464 20.45 -12.71 45.66
C ILE A 464 19.89 -12.76 44.23
N LYS A 465 18.83 -12.00 43.94
CA LYS A 465 18.25 -11.87 42.59
C LYS A 465 19.29 -11.45 41.54
N THR A 466 20.19 -10.54 41.91
CA THR A 466 21.21 -10.03 41.01
C THR A 466 22.28 -11.09 40.73
N GLN A 467 22.66 -11.86 41.75
CA GLN A 467 23.81 -12.78 41.74
C GLN A 467 23.45 -14.27 41.63
N ALA A 468 22.16 -14.63 41.53
CA ALA A 468 21.62 -15.99 41.58
C ALA A 468 22.36 -17.03 40.72
N GLN A 469 22.80 -16.64 39.51
CA GLN A 469 23.51 -17.55 38.58
C GLN A 469 24.95 -17.88 38.99
N SER A 470 25.47 -17.26 40.05
CA SER A 470 26.82 -17.46 40.57
C SER A 470 26.84 -18.03 41.99
N ILE A 471 25.66 -18.26 42.57
CA ILE A 471 25.49 -18.79 43.92
C ILE A 471 25.14 -20.27 43.77
N HIS A 472 26.03 -21.15 44.23
CA HIS A 472 25.87 -22.59 44.03
C HIS A 472 26.00 -23.40 45.33
N THR A 473 26.55 -22.80 46.38
CA THR A 473 26.73 -23.42 47.70
C THR A 473 26.32 -22.45 48.81
N VAL A 474 26.11 -22.97 50.02
CA VAL A 474 25.83 -22.14 51.21
C VAL A 474 26.98 -21.17 51.45
N GLU A 475 28.22 -21.63 51.27
CA GLU A 475 29.43 -20.83 51.42
C GLU A 475 29.49 -19.67 50.39
N ASP A 476 29.08 -19.91 49.14
CA ASP A 476 28.99 -18.85 48.11
C ASP A 476 27.95 -17.79 48.48
N LEU A 477 26.80 -18.22 49.00
CA LEU A 477 25.69 -17.34 49.36
C LEU A 477 26.09 -16.42 50.52
N CYS A 478 26.61 -17.00 51.61
CA CYS A 478 27.02 -16.25 52.79
C CYS A 478 28.22 -15.32 52.52
N LYS A 479 29.12 -15.69 51.60
CA LYS A 479 30.23 -14.81 51.17
C LYS A 479 29.77 -13.64 50.29
N LYS A 480 28.79 -13.85 49.40
CA LYS A 480 28.38 -12.87 48.39
C LYS A 480 27.23 -11.95 48.83
N VAL A 481 26.45 -12.37 49.82
CA VAL A 481 25.27 -11.64 50.29
C VAL A 481 25.38 -11.40 51.78
N LYS A 482 25.55 -10.13 52.17
CA LYS A 482 25.58 -9.73 53.59
C LYS A 482 24.20 -9.89 54.22
N GLY A 483 24.17 -10.44 55.43
CA GLY A 483 22.95 -10.56 56.24
C GLY A 483 22.11 -11.81 55.96
N VAL A 484 22.70 -12.86 55.40
CA VAL A 484 22.08 -14.19 55.27
C VAL A 484 22.77 -15.15 56.25
N SER A 485 22.01 -15.77 57.15
CA SER A 485 22.51 -16.78 58.09
C SER A 485 22.69 -18.14 57.42
N GLU A 486 23.59 -18.98 57.95
CA GLU A 486 23.83 -20.33 57.45
C GLU A 486 22.60 -21.23 57.60
N ASP A 487 21.75 -20.98 58.60
CA ASP A 487 20.54 -21.78 58.86
C ASP A 487 19.46 -21.61 57.78
N ILE A 488 19.38 -20.43 57.17
CA ILE A 488 18.37 -20.10 56.15
C ILE A 488 18.91 -20.32 54.73
N ALA A 489 20.24 -20.36 54.57
CA ALA A 489 20.91 -20.51 53.29
C ALA A 489 20.49 -21.75 52.46
N PRO A 490 20.22 -22.94 53.03
CA PRO A 490 19.73 -24.09 52.27
C PRO A 490 18.39 -23.85 51.59
N PHE A 491 17.45 -23.16 52.26
CA PHE A 491 16.12 -22.86 51.71
C PHE A 491 16.20 -21.83 50.57
N ILE A 492 17.11 -20.85 50.69
CA ILE A 492 17.36 -19.87 49.63
C ILE A 492 17.95 -20.55 48.39
N LEU A 493 18.87 -21.50 48.58
CA LEU A 493 19.47 -22.25 47.47
C LEU A 493 18.43 -23.09 46.73
N ASP A 494 17.52 -23.74 47.43
CA ASP A 494 16.41 -24.50 46.82
C ASP A 494 15.55 -23.61 45.90
N LYS A 495 15.20 -22.39 46.35
CA LYS A 495 14.48 -21.42 45.50
C LYS A 495 15.29 -20.95 44.28
N ILE A 496 16.60 -20.81 44.42
CA ILE A 496 17.50 -20.49 43.28
C ILE A 496 17.52 -21.65 42.29
N GLU A 497 17.61 -22.90 42.75
CA GLU A 497 17.67 -24.08 41.87
C GLU A 497 16.35 -24.32 41.12
N GLN A 498 15.21 -24.05 41.76
CA GLN A 498 13.88 -24.14 41.15
C GLN A 498 13.72 -23.19 39.96
N GLU A 499 14.19 -21.94 40.08
CA GLU A 499 14.07 -20.93 39.02
C GLU A 499 15.24 -20.94 38.02
N PHE A 500 16.39 -21.50 38.40
CA PHE A 500 17.58 -21.63 37.55
C PHE A 500 18.12 -23.08 37.47
N PRO A 501 17.36 -24.01 36.86
CA PRO A 501 17.79 -25.40 36.72
C PRO A 501 18.87 -25.53 35.62
N GLU A 502 20.14 -25.29 35.94
CA GLU A 502 21.24 -25.72 35.07
C GLU A 502 21.63 -27.19 35.34
N PRO A 503 21.80 -28.02 34.28
CA PRO A 503 22.11 -29.44 34.44
C PRO A 503 23.49 -29.66 35.08
N ILE A 504 23.54 -30.56 36.05
CA ILE A 504 24.71 -30.93 36.89
C ILE A 504 25.98 -31.23 36.07
N ILE A 505 25.84 -31.67 34.81
CA ILE A 505 26.96 -32.06 33.93
C ILE A 505 27.81 -30.86 33.48
N LYS A 506 27.26 -29.65 33.39
CA LYS A 506 28.06 -28.42 33.13
C LYS A 506 28.76 -27.89 34.39
N ARG A 507 28.34 -28.33 35.58
CA ARG A 507 28.84 -27.83 36.87
C ARG A 507 30.28 -28.31 37.16
N ARG A 508 30.68 -29.51 36.73
CA ARG A 508 32.08 -29.99 36.89
C ARG A 508 33.10 -29.33 35.95
N ARG A 509 32.72 -28.97 34.72
CA ARG A 509 33.67 -28.41 33.73
C ARG A 509 34.08 -26.96 33.98
N ARG A 510 33.29 -26.18 34.73
CA ARG A 510 33.65 -24.79 35.10
C ARG A 510 34.48 -24.69 36.38
N ALA A 511 34.36 -25.64 37.29
CA ALA A 511 35.20 -25.71 38.48
C ALA A 511 36.61 -26.28 38.20
N LEU A 512 36.77 -27.08 37.13
CA LEU A 512 38.05 -27.70 36.74
C LEU A 512 38.78 -26.98 35.59
N GLY A 513 38.32 -25.80 35.19
CA GLY A 513 38.91 -25.04 34.09
C GLY A 513 40.12 -24.22 34.52
N ASP A 514 41.18 -24.86 35.02
CA ASP A 514 42.53 -24.25 35.11
C ASP A 514 43.70 -25.26 35.19
N LEU A 515 43.52 -26.51 34.75
CA LEU A 515 44.63 -27.46 34.58
C LEU A 515 44.41 -28.30 33.32
N THR A 516 44.83 -27.79 32.18
CA THR A 516 45.30 -28.58 31.02
C THR A 516 45.95 -27.63 30.02
N ASN A 517 47.13 -27.16 30.40
CA ASN A 517 48.15 -26.63 29.50
C ASN A 517 49.52 -26.99 30.11
N VAL A 518 49.87 -28.28 30.05
CA VAL A 518 51.23 -28.84 29.94
C VAL A 518 51.09 -30.16 29.20
#